data_AF-A0A6N7G5D5-F1
#
_entry.id   AF-A0A6N7G5D5-F1
#
_cell.length_a   1.000
_cell.length_b   1.000
_cell.length_c   1.000
_cell.angle_alpha   90.00
_cell.angle_beta   90.00
_cell.angle_gamma   90.00
#
_symmetry.space_group_name_H-M   'P 1'
#
loop_
_entity.id
_entity.type
_entity.pdbx_description
1 polymer ?
#
loop_
_entity_poly.entity_id
_entity_poly.type
_entity_poly.pdbx_seq_one_letter_code
_entity_poly.pdbx_strand_id
1 'polypeptide(L)'
;IIVIVLRTRLDAFVALLLAALVTGFVAGSPASDTLDSIITGFGETMAAIGIVIGLGVAVGKILEVSGAADALARAFVRALGKGREPWAMAGTGSLVSIPVFCDSGYVIMNPLARSIARTKQAGYVTLALALGAGMTLTHHLVPPTPGPLAVAGLIGADLGGLILAGLVFALLLMPIVVAYARWIGPRLEDHVAPDVREAVYGTAQARSSVAVGDHGGGSGTDAETPPEADRPRRMSPLIAALPLLVPLLLILANTVALATALPDAGPRDVVVLATVVDDTDVVDIGPDDAERLPHELARVVRRTLGHQRVDGLLTELAADGLTVEEELVPLAVAGSFVGGPWEGLPLVTKGGLVGDADTMIACVAHLRRAAEAARRQVSAANATTSHQEDQA
;
A
#
# COMPACT_ATOMS: atom_id res chain seq x y z
N ILE A 1 -10.06 2.24 -21.34
CA ILE A 1 -8.95 2.97 -20.69
C ILE A 1 -7.80 3.23 -21.66
N ILE A 2 -7.05 2.21 -22.10
CA ILE A 2 -5.86 2.38 -22.97
C ILE A 2 -6.15 3.23 -24.23
N VAL A 3 -7.21 2.92 -24.96
CA VAL A 3 -7.61 3.68 -26.16
C VAL A 3 -7.96 5.14 -25.83
N ILE A 4 -8.61 5.39 -24.68
CA ILE A 4 -8.98 6.74 -24.25
C ILE A 4 -7.69 7.52 -23.97
N VAL A 5 -6.82 7.03 -23.09
CA VAL A 5 -5.57 7.72 -22.72
C VAL A 5 -4.70 8.00 -23.94
N LEU A 6 -4.49 7.02 -24.82
CA LEU A 6 -3.60 7.19 -25.98
C LEU A 6 -4.18 8.10 -27.08
N ARG A 7 -5.51 8.04 -27.33
CA ARG A 7 -6.13 8.79 -28.42
C ARG A 7 -6.54 10.19 -28.01
N THR A 8 -7.11 10.36 -26.81
CA THR A 8 -7.64 11.65 -26.36
C THR A 8 -6.68 12.42 -25.47
N ARG A 9 -5.55 11.81 -25.06
CA ARG A 9 -4.58 12.37 -24.12
C ARG A 9 -5.21 12.82 -22.79
N LEU A 10 -6.35 12.23 -22.42
CA LEU A 10 -6.94 12.43 -21.10
C LEU A 10 -6.09 11.74 -20.04
N ASP A 11 -6.09 12.33 -18.84
CA ASP A 11 -5.44 11.74 -17.68
C ASP A 11 -6.04 10.36 -17.33
N ALA A 12 -5.20 9.47 -16.80
CA ALA A 12 -5.59 8.11 -16.43
C ALA A 12 -6.76 8.09 -15.44
N PHE A 13 -6.81 9.03 -14.50
CA PHE A 13 -7.90 9.16 -13.54
C PHE A 13 -9.25 9.38 -14.23
N VAL A 14 -9.30 10.33 -15.19
CA VAL A 14 -10.51 10.62 -15.96
C VAL A 14 -10.89 9.42 -16.83
N ALA A 15 -9.90 8.77 -17.45
CA ALA A 15 -10.13 7.59 -18.29
C ALA A 15 -10.66 6.39 -17.48
N LEU A 16 -10.26 6.25 -16.22
CA LEU A 16 -10.75 5.23 -15.30
C LEU A 16 -12.19 5.49 -14.86
N LEU A 17 -12.53 6.73 -14.48
CA LEU A 17 -13.91 7.11 -14.14
C LEU A 17 -14.88 6.90 -15.30
N LEU A 18 -14.50 7.33 -16.50
CA LEU A 18 -15.32 7.10 -17.70
C LEU A 18 -15.47 5.60 -18.01
N ALA A 19 -14.41 4.82 -17.84
CA ALA A 19 -14.48 3.38 -18.03
C ALA A 19 -15.39 2.71 -17.00
N ALA A 20 -15.36 3.13 -15.74
CA ALA A 20 -16.25 2.61 -14.69
C ALA A 20 -17.72 2.92 -14.98
N LEU A 21 -18.03 4.16 -15.39
CA LEU A 21 -19.38 4.55 -15.84
C LEU A 21 -19.86 3.69 -17.01
N VAL A 22 -19.05 3.57 -18.07
CA VAL A 22 -19.40 2.75 -19.24
C VAL A 22 -19.62 1.29 -18.85
N THR A 23 -18.77 0.76 -17.94
CA THR A 23 -18.90 -0.62 -17.47
C THR A 23 -20.21 -0.83 -16.72
N GLY A 24 -20.59 0.07 -15.80
CA GLY A 24 -21.85 -0.01 -15.08
C GLY A 24 -23.07 0.04 -16.00
N PHE A 25 -23.05 0.94 -17.00
CA PHE A 25 -24.11 1.00 -18.01
C PHE A 25 -24.19 -0.26 -18.88
N VAL A 26 -23.06 -0.79 -19.34
CA VAL A 26 -23.03 -2.02 -20.15
C VAL A 26 -23.47 -3.23 -19.33
N ALA A 27 -23.19 -3.25 -18.03
CA ALA A 27 -23.67 -4.28 -17.10
C ALA A 27 -25.18 -4.19 -16.83
N GLY A 28 -25.87 -3.15 -17.33
CA GLY A 28 -27.31 -2.95 -17.14
C GLY A 28 -27.68 -2.36 -15.78
N SER A 29 -26.71 -1.81 -15.04
CA SER A 29 -26.95 -1.21 -13.73
C SER A 29 -27.63 0.16 -13.86
N PRO A 30 -28.57 0.53 -12.96
CA PRO A 30 -29.09 1.89 -12.87
C PRO A 30 -27.96 2.92 -12.71
N ALA A 31 -28.20 4.13 -13.21
CA ALA A 31 -27.20 5.21 -13.18
C ALA A 31 -26.82 5.61 -11.74
N SER A 32 -27.79 5.60 -10.83
CA SER A 32 -27.59 5.84 -9.39
C SER A 32 -26.62 4.82 -8.79
N ASP A 33 -26.90 3.54 -9.01
CA ASP A 33 -26.19 2.44 -8.39
C ASP A 33 -24.76 2.33 -8.92
N THR A 34 -24.58 2.68 -10.21
CA THR A 34 -23.25 2.80 -10.82
C THR A 34 -22.44 3.93 -10.16
N LEU A 35 -23.05 5.10 -9.92
CA LEU A 35 -22.38 6.23 -9.26
C LEU A 35 -22.04 5.89 -7.81
N ASP A 36 -22.97 5.28 -7.09
CA ASP A 36 -22.76 4.86 -5.70
C ASP A 36 -21.63 3.83 -5.61
N SER A 37 -21.59 2.85 -6.52
CA SER A 37 -20.51 1.87 -6.59
C SER A 37 -19.14 2.51 -6.85
N ILE A 38 -19.09 3.53 -7.72
CA ILE A 38 -17.86 4.28 -8.00
C ILE A 38 -17.39 5.06 -6.76
N ILE A 39 -18.32 5.76 -6.08
CA ILE A 39 -18.02 6.55 -4.89
C ILE A 39 -17.56 5.66 -3.74
N THR A 40 -18.29 4.58 -3.46
CA THR A 40 -17.97 3.63 -2.39
C THR A 40 -16.64 2.94 -2.66
N GLY A 41 -16.43 2.37 -3.84
CA GLY A 41 -15.17 1.69 -4.17
C GLY A 41 -13.95 2.63 -4.14
N PHE A 42 -14.10 3.87 -4.61
CA PHE A 42 -13.06 4.89 -4.48
C PHE A 42 -12.81 5.25 -3.01
N GLY A 43 -13.87 5.44 -2.23
CA GLY A 43 -13.83 5.81 -0.81
C GLY A 43 -13.14 4.76 0.05
N GLU A 44 -13.51 3.48 -0.10
CA GLU A 44 -12.90 2.36 0.62
C GLU A 44 -11.41 2.23 0.31
N THR A 45 -11.04 2.34 -0.97
CA THR A 45 -9.63 2.33 -1.38
C THR A 45 -8.89 3.51 -0.74
N MET A 46 -9.45 4.73 -0.79
CA MET A 46 -8.82 5.91 -0.19
C MET A 46 -8.72 5.83 1.34
N ALA A 47 -9.70 5.22 2.01
CA ALA A 47 -9.66 4.99 3.45
C ALA A 47 -8.53 4.01 3.83
N ALA A 48 -8.36 2.94 3.05
CA ALA A 48 -7.35 1.92 3.32
C ALA A 48 -5.90 2.42 3.13
N ILE A 49 -5.62 3.19 2.07
CA ILE A 49 -4.24 3.51 1.66
C ILE A 49 -3.96 5.00 1.42
N GLY A 50 -4.97 5.87 1.40
CA GLY A 50 -4.82 7.26 0.98
C GLY A 50 -3.84 8.07 1.84
N ILE A 51 -3.87 7.89 3.17
CA ILE A 51 -2.93 8.56 4.09
C ILE A 51 -1.49 8.14 3.82
N VAL A 52 -1.26 6.84 3.61
CA VAL A 52 0.07 6.29 3.38
C VAL A 52 0.63 6.78 2.03
N ILE A 53 -0.18 6.84 0.98
CA ILE A 53 0.21 7.45 -0.31
C ILE A 53 0.55 8.94 -0.10
N GLY A 54 -0.35 9.71 0.53
CA GLY A 54 -0.16 11.14 0.73
C GLY A 54 1.13 11.47 1.50
N LEU A 55 1.40 10.74 2.58
CA LEU A 55 2.62 10.90 3.37
C LEU A 55 3.86 10.44 2.59
N GLY A 56 3.75 9.33 1.86
CA GLY A 56 4.83 8.82 1.00
C GLY A 56 5.24 9.82 -0.08
N VAL A 57 4.28 10.43 -0.76
CA VAL A 57 4.53 11.48 -1.77
C VAL A 57 5.15 12.72 -1.14
N ALA A 58 4.65 13.15 0.03
CA ALA A 58 5.22 14.30 0.75
C ALA A 58 6.68 14.07 1.16
N VAL A 59 6.99 12.91 1.76
CA VAL A 59 8.36 12.53 2.14
C VAL A 59 9.25 12.41 0.90
N GLY A 60 8.76 11.78 -0.16
CA GLY A 60 9.47 11.67 -1.44
C GLY A 60 9.85 13.04 -2.00
N LYS A 61 8.90 13.99 -2.01
CA LYS A 61 9.17 15.36 -2.48
C LYS A 61 10.14 16.12 -1.57
N ILE A 62 10.06 15.94 -0.25
CA ILE A 62 11.02 16.54 0.69
C ILE A 62 12.43 16.00 0.44
N LEU A 63 12.59 14.70 0.22
CA LEU A 63 13.89 14.08 -0.10
C LEU A 63 14.44 14.56 -1.45
N GLU A 64 13.56 14.79 -2.42
CA GLU A 64 13.89 15.34 -3.74
C GLU A 64 14.43 16.77 -3.62
N VAL A 65 13.66 17.66 -2.98
CA VAL A 65 13.97 19.10 -2.90
C VAL A 65 15.11 19.39 -1.91
N SER A 66 15.31 18.56 -0.88
CA SER A 66 16.41 18.71 0.09
C SER A 66 17.79 18.31 -0.44
N GLY A 67 17.86 17.60 -1.58
CA GLY A 67 19.10 17.00 -2.07
C GLY A 67 19.53 15.73 -1.31
N ALA A 68 18.68 15.21 -0.42
CA ALA A 68 18.93 13.99 0.35
C ALA A 68 19.12 12.77 -0.57
N ALA A 69 18.31 12.67 -1.63
CA ALA A 69 18.42 11.59 -2.64
C ALA A 69 19.81 11.56 -3.31
N ASP A 70 20.33 12.73 -3.65
CA ASP A 70 21.67 12.88 -4.23
C ASP A 70 22.79 12.52 -3.24
N ALA A 71 22.66 12.93 -1.98
CA ALA A 71 23.61 12.57 -0.93
C ALA A 71 23.68 11.05 -0.68
N LEU A 72 22.52 10.38 -0.64
CA LEU A 72 22.40 8.92 -0.49
C LEU A 72 23.10 8.18 -1.63
N ALA A 73 22.86 8.61 -2.85
CA ALA A 73 23.45 8.00 -4.03
C ALA A 73 24.97 8.10 -4.09
N ARG A 74 25.52 9.29 -3.81
CA ARG A 74 26.98 9.47 -3.73
C ARG A 74 27.59 8.64 -2.60
N ALA A 75 26.87 8.40 -1.52
CA ALA A 75 27.34 7.54 -0.43
C ALA A 75 27.34 6.06 -0.82
N PHE A 76 26.28 5.59 -1.47
CA PHE A 76 26.17 4.21 -1.94
C PHE A 76 27.23 3.86 -2.99
N VAL A 77 27.45 4.74 -3.97
CA VAL A 77 28.51 4.54 -4.98
C VAL A 77 29.91 4.49 -4.33
N ARG A 78 30.16 5.29 -3.29
CA ARG A 78 31.43 5.23 -2.54
C ARG A 78 31.61 3.90 -1.80
N ALA A 79 30.52 3.30 -1.32
CA ALA A 79 30.57 2.05 -0.56
C ALA A 79 30.87 0.80 -1.40
N LEU A 80 30.41 0.73 -2.65
CA LEU A 80 30.55 -0.49 -3.49
C LEU A 80 31.93 -0.68 -4.15
N GLY A 81 32.82 0.32 -4.12
CA GLY A 81 34.20 0.21 -4.57
C GLY A 81 34.42 0.22 -6.10
N LYS A 82 35.69 0.18 -6.53
CA LYS A 82 36.11 0.23 -7.94
C LYS A 82 35.82 -1.10 -8.65
N GLY A 83 35.36 -1.06 -9.91
CA GLY A 83 35.09 -2.24 -10.74
C GLY A 83 33.67 -2.83 -10.61
N ARG A 84 32.83 -2.26 -9.73
CA ARG A 84 31.43 -2.68 -9.49
C ARG A 84 30.42 -1.59 -9.81
N GLU A 85 30.74 -0.70 -10.75
CA GLU A 85 29.94 0.50 -11.02
C GLU A 85 28.52 0.18 -11.49
N PRO A 86 28.26 -0.80 -12.38
CA PRO A 86 26.89 -1.18 -12.71
C PRO A 86 26.09 -1.68 -11.50
N TRP A 87 26.72 -2.41 -10.59
CA TRP A 87 26.08 -2.83 -9.33
C TRP A 87 25.83 -1.65 -8.40
N ALA A 88 26.77 -0.71 -8.33
CA ALA A 88 26.63 0.50 -7.55
C ALA A 88 25.46 1.34 -8.07
N MET A 89 25.34 1.51 -9.38
CA MET A 89 24.24 2.24 -10.01
C MET A 89 22.89 1.54 -9.79
N ALA A 90 22.81 0.23 -10.01
CA ALA A 90 21.56 -0.52 -9.81
C ALA A 90 21.13 -0.55 -8.34
N GLY A 91 22.06 -0.75 -7.41
CA GLY A 91 21.79 -0.71 -5.97
C GLY A 91 21.37 0.68 -5.49
N THR A 92 22.04 1.72 -6.00
CA THR A 92 21.68 3.12 -5.72
C THR A 92 20.27 3.42 -6.22
N GLY A 93 19.98 3.07 -7.47
CA GLY A 93 18.66 3.22 -8.06
C GLY A 93 17.59 2.52 -7.23
N SER A 94 17.83 1.25 -6.90
CA SER A 94 16.91 0.44 -6.10
C SER A 94 16.61 1.06 -4.73
N LEU A 95 17.60 1.64 -4.07
CA LEU A 95 17.37 2.26 -2.76
C LEU A 95 16.63 3.61 -2.88
N VAL A 96 17.06 4.45 -3.82
CA VAL A 96 16.55 5.82 -3.97
C VAL A 96 15.13 5.84 -4.53
N SER A 97 14.73 4.84 -5.32
CA SER A 97 13.39 4.78 -5.92
C SER A 97 12.27 4.33 -4.99
N ILE A 98 12.60 3.85 -3.77
CA ILE A 98 11.60 3.52 -2.75
C ILE A 98 10.86 4.80 -2.31
N PRO A 99 11.54 5.91 -1.96
CA PRO A 99 10.87 7.17 -1.67
C PRO A 99 10.69 8.11 -2.87
N VAL A 100 11.60 8.08 -3.85
CA VAL A 100 11.59 9.04 -4.96
C VAL A 100 10.94 8.39 -6.18
N PHE A 101 10.08 9.14 -6.86
CA PHE A 101 9.50 8.68 -8.12
C PHE A 101 10.58 8.29 -9.13
N CYS A 102 10.35 7.22 -9.88
CA CYS A 102 11.34 6.68 -10.80
C CYS A 102 11.79 7.73 -11.83
N ASP A 103 10.85 8.51 -12.38
CA ASP A 103 11.14 9.50 -13.41
C ASP A 103 11.99 10.66 -12.88
N SER A 104 11.56 11.30 -11.79
CA SER A 104 12.31 12.42 -11.19
C SER A 104 13.63 11.96 -10.60
N GLY A 105 13.63 10.82 -9.90
CA GLY A 105 14.82 10.21 -9.32
C GLY A 105 15.85 9.87 -10.39
N TYR A 106 15.44 9.34 -11.55
CA TYR A 106 16.36 9.04 -12.63
C TYR A 106 17.04 10.31 -13.16
N VAL A 107 16.28 11.40 -13.36
CA VAL A 107 16.83 12.69 -13.79
C VAL A 107 17.83 13.25 -12.77
N ILE A 108 17.54 13.15 -11.49
CA ILE A 108 18.41 13.61 -10.39
C ILE A 108 19.70 12.77 -10.31
N MET A 109 19.60 11.47 -10.59
CA MET A 109 20.68 10.51 -10.47
C MET A 109 21.54 10.40 -11.74
N ASN A 110 21.00 10.70 -12.92
CA ASN A 110 21.72 10.55 -14.17
C ASN A 110 23.05 11.33 -14.24
N PRO A 111 23.18 12.56 -13.68
CA PRO A 111 24.47 13.24 -13.57
C PRO A 111 25.56 12.40 -12.89
N LEU A 112 25.21 11.51 -11.96
CA LEU A 112 26.15 10.58 -11.31
C LEU A 112 26.63 9.52 -12.31
N ALA A 113 25.73 8.93 -13.09
CA ALA A 113 26.08 7.98 -14.15
C ALA A 113 27.03 8.63 -15.17
N ARG A 114 26.71 9.86 -15.60
CA ARG A 114 27.56 10.66 -16.50
C ARG A 114 28.93 10.95 -15.89
N SER A 115 29.01 11.30 -14.61
CA SER A 115 30.27 11.59 -13.92
C SER A 115 31.20 10.37 -13.85
N ILE A 116 30.65 9.19 -13.55
CA ILE A 116 31.42 7.93 -13.51
C ILE A 116 31.88 7.55 -14.92
N ALA A 117 30.99 7.62 -15.92
CA ALA A 117 31.31 7.34 -17.32
C ALA A 117 32.42 8.26 -17.85
N ARG A 118 32.37 9.56 -17.51
CA ARG A 118 33.38 10.55 -17.87
C ARG A 118 34.75 10.23 -17.26
N THR A 119 34.78 9.79 -16.01
CA THR A 119 36.04 9.39 -15.36
C THR A 119 36.65 8.15 -16.01
N LYS A 120 35.79 7.22 -16.46
CA LYS A 120 36.20 5.99 -17.16
C LYS A 120 36.41 6.15 -18.66
N GLN A 121 35.96 7.27 -19.24
CA GLN A 121 35.87 7.47 -20.68
C GLN A 121 35.10 6.35 -21.41
N ALA A 122 34.16 5.68 -20.74
CA ALA A 122 33.38 4.58 -21.33
C ALA A 122 32.10 4.24 -20.53
N GLY A 123 31.15 3.59 -21.20
CA GLY A 123 30.07 2.81 -20.59
C GLY A 123 28.94 3.63 -19.96
N TYR A 124 28.61 4.79 -20.52
CA TYR A 124 27.51 5.61 -20.00
C TYR A 124 26.18 4.88 -20.09
N VAL A 125 25.88 4.24 -21.22
CA VAL A 125 24.59 3.56 -21.42
C VAL A 125 24.45 2.39 -20.44
N THR A 126 25.52 1.65 -20.19
CA THR A 126 25.51 0.55 -19.19
C THR A 126 25.18 1.07 -17.80
N LEU A 127 25.75 2.20 -17.38
CA LEU A 127 25.51 2.80 -16.06
C LEU A 127 24.12 3.40 -15.95
N ALA A 128 23.65 4.07 -17.00
CA ALA A 128 22.32 4.65 -17.10
C ALA A 128 21.23 3.55 -17.07
N LEU A 129 21.40 2.48 -17.82
CA LEU A 129 20.51 1.32 -17.79
C LEU A 129 20.51 0.62 -16.44
N ALA A 130 21.69 0.40 -15.85
CA ALA A 130 21.78 -0.21 -14.53
C ALA A 130 21.05 0.62 -13.46
N LEU A 131 21.22 1.95 -13.50
CA LEU A 131 20.50 2.88 -12.64
C LEU A 131 18.99 2.76 -12.83
N GLY A 132 18.50 2.95 -14.06
CA GLY A 132 17.07 2.98 -14.35
C GLY A 132 16.39 1.65 -14.03
N ALA A 133 16.99 0.54 -14.46
CA ALA A 133 16.43 -0.78 -14.20
C ALA A 133 16.48 -1.16 -12.70
N GLY A 134 17.53 -0.73 -11.98
CA GLY A 134 17.57 -0.83 -10.52
C GLY A 134 16.45 -0.03 -9.86
N MET A 135 16.22 1.22 -10.30
CA MET A 135 15.11 2.03 -9.80
C MET A 135 13.75 1.36 -10.01
N THR A 136 13.51 0.80 -11.21
CA THR A 136 12.22 0.16 -11.51
C THR A 136 11.96 -1.09 -10.68
N LEU A 137 12.99 -1.82 -10.24
CA LEU A 137 12.82 -3.04 -9.44
C LEU A 137 12.04 -2.75 -8.16
N THR A 138 12.57 -1.88 -7.31
CA THR A 138 11.93 -1.56 -6.03
C THR A 138 10.74 -0.61 -6.20
N HIS A 139 10.73 0.25 -7.24
CA HIS A 139 9.61 1.14 -7.49
C HIS A 139 8.30 0.40 -7.82
N HIS A 140 8.40 -0.80 -8.40
CA HIS A 140 7.24 -1.63 -8.74
C HIS A 140 7.02 -2.82 -7.81
N LEU A 141 7.98 -3.15 -6.94
CA LEU A 141 7.88 -4.33 -6.06
C LEU A 141 7.75 -3.98 -4.58
N VAL A 142 8.19 -2.80 -4.15
CA VAL A 142 8.35 -2.49 -2.73
C VAL A 142 7.49 -1.27 -2.35
N PRO A 143 6.47 -1.45 -1.48
CA PRO A 143 5.78 -0.34 -0.82
C PRO A 143 6.77 0.55 -0.04
N PRO A 144 6.56 1.88 0.06
CA PRO A 144 5.28 2.58 0.04
C PRO A 144 4.91 3.22 -1.30
N THR A 145 5.54 2.79 -2.40
CA THR A 145 5.25 3.34 -3.73
C THR A 145 3.78 3.16 -4.10
N PRO A 146 3.13 4.15 -4.75
CA PRO A 146 1.67 4.15 -4.92
C PRO A 146 1.10 2.89 -5.59
N GLY A 147 1.81 2.33 -6.58
CA GLY A 147 1.36 1.13 -7.30
C GLY A 147 1.30 -0.12 -6.40
N PRO A 148 2.43 -0.57 -5.82
CA PRO A 148 2.46 -1.69 -4.87
C PRO A 148 1.53 -1.48 -3.67
N LEU A 149 1.41 -0.25 -3.18
CA LEU A 149 0.52 0.07 -2.08
C LEU A 149 -0.96 -0.04 -2.47
N ALA A 150 -1.32 0.38 -3.69
CA ALA A 150 -2.65 0.19 -4.24
C ALA A 150 -3.03 -1.29 -4.33
N VAL A 151 -2.12 -2.13 -4.84
CA VAL A 151 -2.35 -3.57 -4.88
C VAL A 151 -2.54 -4.15 -3.48
N ALA A 152 -1.73 -3.74 -2.50
CA ALA A 152 -1.85 -4.19 -1.13
C ALA A 152 -3.23 -3.89 -0.53
N GLY A 153 -3.74 -2.66 -0.74
CA GLY A 153 -5.06 -2.26 -0.29
C GLY A 153 -6.20 -3.01 -0.98
N LEU A 154 -6.10 -3.18 -2.31
CA LEU A 154 -7.16 -3.82 -3.11
C LEU A 154 -7.35 -5.31 -2.80
N ILE A 155 -6.29 -6.04 -2.46
CA ILE A 155 -6.36 -7.48 -2.16
C ILE A 155 -6.30 -7.78 -0.66
N GLY A 156 -6.24 -6.75 0.19
CA GLY A 156 -6.11 -6.89 1.64
C GLY A 156 -4.81 -7.58 2.08
N ALA A 157 -3.71 -7.40 1.34
CA ALA A 157 -2.43 -8.04 1.68
C ALA A 157 -1.74 -7.36 2.86
N ASP A 158 -1.08 -8.17 3.71
CA ASP A 158 -0.21 -7.65 4.76
C ASP A 158 0.95 -6.83 4.17
N LEU A 159 1.03 -5.56 4.59
CA LEU A 159 1.97 -4.61 4.03
C LEU A 159 3.42 -5.01 4.33
N GLY A 160 3.70 -5.54 5.52
CA GLY A 160 5.04 -5.96 5.89
C GLY A 160 5.50 -7.21 5.14
N GLY A 161 4.62 -8.19 4.98
CA GLY A 161 4.84 -9.36 4.15
C GLY A 161 5.12 -8.99 2.69
N LEU A 162 4.35 -8.03 2.13
CA LEU A 162 4.58 -7.54 0.78
C LEU A 162 5.92 -6.79 0.64
N ILE A 163 6.29 -5.97 1.63
CA ILE A 163 7.60 -5.31 1.67
C ILE A 163 8.73 -6.35 1.69
N LEU A 164 8.63 -7.37 2.55
CA LEU A 164 9.66 -8.39 2.69
C LEU A 164 9.79 -9.22 1.41
N ALA A 165 8.66 -9.68 0.86
CA ALA A 165 8.64 -10.39 -0.41
C ALA A 165 9.21 -9.53 -1.54
N GLY A 166 8.76 -8.28 -1.66
CA GLY A 166 9.25 -7.32 -2.65
C GLY A 166 10.76 -7.10 -2.57
N LEU A 167 11.30 -6.97 -1.36
CA LEU A 167 12.74 -6.78 -1.15
C LEU A 167 13.55 -8.04 -1.51
N VAL A 168 13.03 -9.22 -1.17
CA VAL A 168 13.63 -10.51 -1.58
C VAL A 168 13.65 -10.63 -3.10
N PHE A 169 12.53 -10.37 -3.77
CA PHE A 169 12.45 -10.39 -5.23
C PHE A 169 13.37 -9.35 -5.88
N ALA A 170 13.42 -8.13 -5.36
CA ALA A 170 14.33 -7.09 -5.84
C ALA A 170 15.80 -7.53 -5.73
N LEU A 171 16.18 -8.16 -4.63
CA LEU A 171 17.53 -8.70 -4.43
C LEU A 171 17.85 -9.84 -5.40
N LEU A 172 16.90 -10.75 -5.64
CA LEU A 172 17.06 -11.87 -6.57
C LEU A 172 17.12 -11.43 -8.04
N LEU A 173 16.39 -10.36 -8.41
CA LEU A 173 16.35 -9.84 -9.77
C LEU A 173 17.50 -8.85 -10.06
N MET A 174 18.13 -8.28 -9.03
CA MET A 174 19.26 -7.35 -9.19
C MET A 174 20.39 -7.90 -10.08
N PRO A 175 20.88 -9.15 -9.92
CA PRO A 175 21.89 -9.72 -10.81
C PRO A 175 21.43 -9.78 -12.28
N ILE A 176 20.16 -10.09 -12.52
CA ILE A 176 19.59 -10.21 -13.87
C ILE A 176 19.57 -8.83 -14.54
N VAL A 177 19.12 -7.81 -13.81
CA VAL A 177 19.10 -6.43 -14.28
C VAL A 177 20.51 -5.91 -14.59
N VAL A 178 21.48 -6.18 -13.71
CA VAL A 178 22.87 -5.77 -13.93
C VAL A 178 23.49 -6.54 -15.10
N ALA A 179 23.20 -7.83 -15.25
CA ALA A 179 23.65 -8.62 -16.38
C ALA A 179 23.06 -8.10 -17.70
N TYR A 180 21.77 -7.78 -17.72
CA TYR A 180 21.10 -7.17 -18.86
C TYR A 180 21.76 -5.84 -19.25
N ALA A 181 21.97 -4.93 -18.29
CA ALA A 181 22.61 -3.65 -18.54
C ALA A 181 24.03 -3.81 -19.12
N ARG A 182 24.81 -4.78 -18.62
CA ARG A 182 26.16 -5.10 -19.14
C ARG A 182 26.14 -5.73 -20.53
N TRP A 183 25.07 -6.43 -20.88
CA TRP A 183 24.92 -7.11 -22.17
C TRP A 183 24.45 -6.16 -23.27
N ILE A 184 23.42 -5.35 -22.98
CA ILE A 184 22.81 -4.46 -23.97
C ILE A 184 23.50 -3.09 -24.03
N GLY A 185 24.00 -2.58 -22.89
CA GLY A 185 24.59 -1.25 -22.79
C GLY A 185 25.69 -0.97 -23.81
N PRO A 186 26.71 -1.83 -23.95
CA PRO A 186 27.77 -1.64 -24.93
C PRO A 186 27.29 -1.62 -26.38
N ARG A 187 26.17 -2.31 -26.70
CA ARG A 187 25.60 -2.32 -28.06
C ARG A 187 24.86 -1.05 -28.43
N LEU A 188 24.32 -0.37 -27.41
CA LEU A 188 23.58 0.88 -27.58
C LEU A 188 24.48 2.10 -27.43
N GLU A 189 25.72 1.94 -26.97
CA GLU A 189 26.65 3.05 -26.73
C GLU A 189 26.93 3.87 -28.01
N ASP A 190 26.98 3.21 -29.17
CA ASP A 190 27.20 3.87 -30.47
C ASP A 190 25.95 4.59 -31.01
N HIS A 191 24.78 4.32 -30.43
CA HIS A 191 23.50 4.95 -30.80
C HIS A 191 23.15 6.14 -29.90
N VAL A 192 24.04 6.50 -28.96
CA VAL A 192 23.87 7.68 -28.11
C VAL A 192 23.92 8.93 -28.97
N ALA A 193 22.94 9.82 -28.79
CA ALA A 193 22.85 11.07 -29.52
C ALA A 193 24.16 11.90 -29.37
N PRO A 194 24.65 12.53 -30.46
CA PRO A 194 25.96 13.19 -30.47
C PRO A 194 26.13 14.26 -29.38
N ASP A 195 25.08 15.03 -29.13
CA ASP A 195 24.98 16.04 -28.07
C ASP A 195 25.14 15.44 -26.67
N VAL A 196 24.51 14.30 -26.41
CA VAL A 196 24.65 13.57 -25.14
C VAL A 196 26.06 13.01 -25.01
N ARG A 197 26.61 12.44 -26.08
CA ARG A 197 27.97 11.90 -26.11
C ARG A 197 29.00 13.00 -25.84
N GLU A 198 28.85 14.17 -26.45
CA GLU A 198 29.70 15.35 -26.21
C GLU A 198 29.55 15.87 -24.77
N ALA A 199 28.32 16.00 -24.26
CA ALA A 199 28.09 16.43 -22.88
C ALA A 199 28.68 15.47 -21.83
N VAL A 200 28.76 14.17 -22.13
CA VAL A 200 29.32 13.15 -21.23
C VAL A 200 30.83 13.04 -21.37
N TYR A 201 31.37 12.99 -22.59
CA TYR A 201 32.79 12.69 -22.86
C TYR A 201 33.63 13.90 -23.29
N GLY A 202 33.04 14.90 -23.94
CA GLY A 202 33.73 16.05 -24.55
C GLY A 202 34.39 17.02 -23.56
N THR A 203 33.88 17.11 -22.33
CA THR A 203 34.45 18.00 -21.28
C THR A 203 35.79 17.52 -20.69
N ALA A 204 36.29 16.35 -21.11
CA ALA A 204 37.63 15.89 -20.76
C ALA A 204 38.72 16.60 -21.59
N GLN A 205 38.43 17.04 -22.82
CA GLN A 205 39.41 17.68 -23.71
C GLN A 205 39.49 19.20 -23.54
N ALA A 206 38.40 19.87 -23.16
CA ALA A 206 38.36 21.34 -23.03
C ALA A 206 39.21 21.89 -21.86
N ARG A 207 39.65 21.06 -20.91
CA ARG A 207 40.54 21.51 -19.82
C ARG A 207 42.03 21.38 -20.13
N SER A 208 42.42 20.72 -21.22
CA SER A 208 43.84 20.64 -21.63
C SER A 208 44.22 21.63 -22.73
N SER A 209 43.24 22.27 -23.39
CA SER A 209 43.50 23.24 -24.48
C SER A 209 43.43 24.72 -24.05
N VAL A 210 42.91 25.03 -22.87
CA VAL A 210 42.76 26.44 -22.40
C VAL A 210 44.05 27.00 -21.77
N ALA A 211 45.12 26.20 -21.65
CA ALA A 211 46.41 26.67 -21.11
C ALA A 211 47.36 27.29 -22.16
N VAL A 212 46.99 27.39 -23.44
CA VAL A 212 47.83 28.03 -24.47
C VAL A 212 46.95 28.77 -25.48
N GLY A 213 46.83 30.10 -25.35
CA GLY A 213 46.16 30.93 -26.35
C GLY A 213 45.74 32.30 -25.84
N ASP A 214 46.59 33.28 -26.06
CA ASP A 214 46.45 34.71 -25.75
C ASP A 214 45.50 35.46 -26.73
N HIS A 215 44.92 36.56 -26.22
CA HIS A 215 44.16 37.69 -26.80
C HIS A 215 43.45 37.66 -28.18
N GLY A 216 42.16 38.09 -28.19
CA GLY A 216 41.53 38.76 -29.35
C GLY A 216 39.98 38.81 -29.41
N GLY A 217 39.40 39.97 -29.07
CA GLY A 217 38.15 40.59 -29.57
C GLY A 217 36.90 39.79 -30.04
N GLY A 218 35.79 39.96 -29.30
CA GLY A 218 34.47 40.39 -29.81
C GLY A 218 33.61 39.50 -30.73
N SER A 219 32.47 39.01 -30.21
CA SER A 219 31.08 39.23 -30.70
C SER A 219 30.16 38.10 -30.24
N GLY A 220 28.96 38.49 -29.80
CA GLY A 220 28.02 37.63 -29.07
C GLY A 220 27.42 36.49 -29.90
N THR A 221 27.24 35.37 -29.22
CA THR A 221 26.13 34.44 -29.43
C THR A 221 25.69 33.99 -28.04
N ASP A 222 24.40 34.14 -27.75
CA ASP A 222 23.79 33.73 -26.49
C ASP A 222 23.89 32.22 -26.35
N ALA A 223 24.99 31.78 -25.72
CA ALA A 223 25.10 30.44 -25.19
C ALA A 223 24.18 30.39 -23.97
N GLU A 224 22.99 29.85 -24.17
CA GLU A 224 22.02 29.53 -23.13
C GLU A 224 22.72 28.64 -22.08
N THR A 225 23.21 29.27 -21.02
CA THR A 225 23.79 28.60 -19.86
C THR A 225 22.75 27.65 -19.29
N PRO A 226 23.05 26.33 -19.19
CA PRO A 226 22.17 25.41 -18.46
C PRO A 226 21.97 25.96 -17.05
N PRO A 227 20.73 25.92 -16.51
CA PRO A 227 20.46 26.46 -15.19
C PRO A 227 21.43 25.84 -14.19
N GLU A 228 22.21 26.70 -13.55
CA GLU A 228 23.22 26.37 -12.56
C GLU A 228 22.51 25.56 -11.47
N ALA A 229 22.79 24.26 -11.43
CA ALA A 229 22.27 23.36 -10.41
C ALA A 229 22.71 23.91 -9.05
N ASP A 230 21.72 24.47 -8.34
CA ASP A 230 21.85 25.09 -7.04
C ASP A 230 22.72 24.22 -6.12
N ARG A 231 23.75 24.80 -5.49
CA ARG A 231 24.78 24.04 -4.75
C ARG A 231 24.07 23.15 -3.72
N PRO A 232 24.24 21.81 -3.76
CA PRO A 232 23.45 20.93 -2.92
C PRO A 232 23.77 21.22 -1.45
N ARG A 233 22.73 21.55 -0.67
CA ARG A 233 22.82 21.63 0.79
C ARG A 233 23.32 20.26 1.27
N ARG A 234 24.47 20.25 1.94
CA ARG A 234 25.15 19.01 2.35
C ARG A 234 24.40 18.36 3.50
N MET A 235 23.41 17.53 3.17
CA MET A 235 22.77 16.65 4.14
C MET A 235 23.62 15.39 4.32
N SER A 236 23.80 14.95 5.57
CA SER A 236 24.47 13.68 5.86
C SER A 236 23.64 12.52 5.31
N PRO A 237 24.23 11.50 4.66
CA PRO A 237 23.51 10.34 4.14
C PRO A 237 22.68 9.60 5.20
N LEU A 238 23.16 9.58 6.46
CA LEU A 238 22.43 8.99 7.58
C LEU A 238 21.16 9.76 7.92
N ILE A 239 21.21 11.10 7.87
CA ILE A 239 20.05 11.96 8.10
C ILE A 239 19.09 11.90 6.92
N ALA A 240 19.62 11.81 5.70
CA ALA A 240 18.85 11.59 4.49
C ALA A 240 18.09 10.25 4.49
N ALA A 241 18.64 9.21 5.13
CA ALA A 241 18.01 7.90 5.21
C ALA A 241 16.94 7.78 6.31
N LEU A 242 16.97 8.64 7.34
CA LEU A 242 16.09 8.55 8.52
C LEU A 242 14.58 8.57 8.17
N PRO A 243 14.08 9.53 7.36
CA PRO A 243 12.66 9.57 6.98
C PRO A 243 12.20 8.32 6.19
N LEU A 244 13.13 7.58 5.62
CA LEU A 244 12.88 6.35 4.86
C LEU A 244 12.95 5.10 5.74
N LEU A 245 14.05 4.97 6.50
CA LEU A 245 14.33 3.79 7.29
C LEU A 245 13.44 3.70 8.53
N VAL A 246 13.05 4.81 9.14
CA VAL A 246 12.24 4.78 10.35
C VAL A 246 10.87 4.15 10.10
N PRO A 247 10.04 4.62 9.14
CA PRO A 247 8.77 3.97 8.85
C PRO A 247 8.93 2.50 8.42
N LEU A 248 9.92 2.22 7.57
CA LEU A 248 10.20 0.87 7.10
C LEU A 248 10.55 -0.09 8.25
N LEU A 249 11.44 0.34 9.15
CA LEU A 249 11.85 -0.44 10.30
C LEU A 249 10.70 -0.63 11.29
N LEU A 250 9.84 0.37 11.48
CA LEU A 250 8.65 0.25 12.32
C LEU A 250 7.65 -0.76 11.74
N ILE A 251 7.39 -0.70 10.44
CA ILE A 251 6.51 -1.67 9.75
C ILE A 251 7.08 -3.08 9.87
N LEU A 252 8.36 -3.26 9.54
CA LEU A 252 9.02 -4.57 9.64
C LEU A 252 9.08 -5.08 11.07
N ALA A 253 9.35 -4.22 12.05
CA ALA A 253 9.36 -4.59 13.47
C ALA A 253 7.97 -5.03 13.93
N ASN A 254 6.90 -4.33 13.51
CA ASN A 254 5.53 -4.72 13.78
C ASN A 254 5.20 -6.09 13.17
N THR A 255 5.56 -6.31 11.90
CA THR A 255 5.34 -7.59 11.22
C THR A 255 6.14 -8.73 11.82
N VAL A 256 7.41 -8.52 12.19
CA VAL A 256 8.22 -9.53 12.86
C VAL A 256 7.68 -9.81 14.25
N ALA A 257 7.33 -8.78 15.03
CA ALA A 257 6.73 -8.95 16.34
C ALA A 257 5.44 -9.78 16.25
N LEU A 258 4.57 -9.46 15.30
CA LEU A 258 3.35 -10.23 15.01
C LEU A 258 3.66 -11.68 14.61
N ALA A 259 4.61 -11.89 13.70
CA ALA A 259 5.03 -13.21 13.23
C ALA A 259 5.72 -14.05 14.32
N THR A 260 6.36 -13.43 15.31
CA THR A 260 6.95 -14.11 16.47
C THR A 260 5.95 -14.33 17.60
N ALA A 261 4.90 -13.50 17.69
CA ALA A 261 3.83 -13.67 18.67
C ALA A 261 2.83 -14.76 18.26
N LEU A 262 2.64 -15.01 16.95
CA LEU A 262 1.72 -16.01 16.41
C LEU A 262 2.08 -17.49 16.75
N PRO A 263 3.37 -17.91 16.78
CA PRO A 263 3.76 -19.28 17.16
C PRO A 263 3.69 -19.57 18.67
N ASP A 264 3.86 -18.53 19.51
CA ASP A 264 3.70 -18.61 20.98
C ASP A 264 2.26 -18.26 21.44
N ALA A 265 1.39 -17.95 20.49
CA ALA A 265 -0.04 -17.88 20.74
C ALA A 265 -0.61 -19.30 20.78
N GLY A 266 -0.83 -19.83 22.00
CA GLY A 266 -1.84 -20.88 22.20
C GLY A 266 -3.21 -20.44 21.65
N PRO A 267 -4.24 -21.31 21.55
CA PRO A 267 -5.50 -21.04 20.86
C PRO A 267 -6.13 -19.76 21.40
N ARG A 268 -5.86 -18.66 20.72
CA ARG A 268 -6.15 -17.29 21.11
C ARG A 268 -6.77 -16.68 19.89
N ASP A 269 -8.09 -16.75 19.87
CA ASP A 269 -9.00 -15.64 19.59
C ASP A 269 -10.32 -16.23 19.08
N VAL A 270 -11.24 -16.47 20.02
CA VAL A 270 -12.66 -16.71 19.73
C VAL A 270 -13.47 -15.94 20.77
N VAL A 271 -14.36 -15.06 20.30
CA VAL A 271 -15.38 -14.38 21.11
C VAL A 271 -16.73 -14.62 20.43
N VAL A 272 -17.65 -15.36 21.07
CA VAL A 272 -19.08 -15.33 20.70
C VAL A 272 -20.01 -15.46 21.93
N LEU A 273 -20.92 -14.48 21.96
CA LEU A 273 -22.25 -14.25 22.55
C LEU A 273 -22.67 -14.80 23.92
N ALA A 274 -23.10 -13.85 24.76
CA ALA A 274 -24.14 -14.02 25.75
C ALA A 274 -25.52 -14.04 25.07
N THR A 275 -26.33 -15.04 25.39
CA THR A 275 -27.75 -15.14 25.01
C THR A 275 -28.57 -14.15 25.84
N VAL A 276 -29.32 -13.27 25.18
CA VAL A 276 -30.42 -12.50 25.80
C VAL A 276 -31.71 -13.27 25.53
N VAL A 277 -32.37 -13.74 26.58
CA VAL A 277 -33.59 -14.55 26.48
C VAL A 277 -34.83 -13.70 26.73
N ASP A 278 -34.73 -12.59 27.48
CA ASP A 278 -35.85 -11.69 27.78
C ASP A 278 -35.43 -10.20 27.81
N ASP A 279 -36.37 -9.28 27.58
CA ASP A 279 -36.11 -7.83 27.43
C ASP A 279 -35.64 -7.17 28.74
N THR A 280 -35.91 -7.83 29.88
CA THR A 280 -35.47 -7.38 31.20
C THR A 280 -33.98 -7.58 31.47
N ASP A 281 -33.28 -8.34 30.62
CA ASP A 281 -31.84 -8.60 30.75
C ASP A 281 -30.97 -7.51 30.07
N VAL A 282 -31.59 -6.56 29.37
CA VAL A 282 -30.90 -5.46 28.68
C VAL A 282 -30.85 -4.25 29.61
N VAL A 283 -29.65 -3.94 30.11
CA VAL A 283 -29.42 -2.80 31.00
C VAL A 283 -28.46 -1.82 30.34
N ASP A 284 -28.78 -0.52 30.39
CA ASP A 284 -27.87 0.54 29.95
C ASP A 284 -26.66 0.61 30.88
N ILE A 285 -25.47 0.50 30.29
CA ILE A 285 -24.20 0.50 31.01
C ILE A 285 -23.58 1.90 30.96
N GLY A 286 -23.03 2.34 32.09
CA GLY A 286 -22.28 3.60 32.15
C GLY A 286 -20.98 3.54 31.35
N PRO A 287 -20.39 4.70 30.99
CA PRO A 287 -19.17 4.77 30.18
C PRO A 287 -17.97 4.04 30.83
N ASP A 288 -17.86 4.09 32.15
CA ASP A 288 -16.79 3.39 32.90
C ASP A 288 -16.95 1.86 32.85
N ASP A 289 -18.19 1.36 32.82
CA ASP A 289 -18.46 -0.07 32.72
C ASP A 289 -18.29 -0.56 31.28
N ALA A 290 -18.63 0.26 30.28
CA ALA A 290 -18.42 -0.03 28.87
C ALA A 290 -16.94 -0.25 28.52
N GLU A 291 -16.02 0.46 29.18
CA GLU A 291 -14.58 0.29 28.99
C GLU A 291 -14.03 -0.98 29.67
N ARG A 292 -14.64 -1.39 30.80
CA ARG A 292 -14.22 -2.54 31.61
C ARG A 292 -14.82 -3.86 31.14
N LEU A 293 -16.01 -3.83 30.53
CA LEU A 293 -16.76 -5.01 30.12
C LEU A 293 -15.99 -5.94 29.16
N PRO A 294 -15.29 -5.44 28.11
CA PRO A 294 -14.52 -6.30 27.22
C PRO A 294 -13.42 -7.08 27.97
N HIS A 295 -12.80 -6.44 28.96
CA HIS A 295 -11.69 -7.02 29.72
C HIS A 295 -12.16 -8.11 30.70
N GLU A 296 -13.30 -7.93 31.35
CA GLU A 296 -13.87 -8.94 32.25
C GLU A 296 -14.48 -10.12 31.46
N LEU A 297 -15.15 -9.86 30.34
CA LEU A 297 -15.68 -10.90 29.45
C LEU A 297 -14.56 -11.79 28.90
N ALA A 298 -13.48 -11.19 28.41
CA ALA A 298 -12.29 -11.94 27.96
C ALA A 298 -11.71 -12.82 29.08
N ARG A 299 -11.74 -12.33 30.34
CA ARG A 299 -11.23 -13.07 31.50
C ARG A 299 -12.10 -14.28 31.86
N VAL A 300 -13.42 -14.15 31.77
CA VAL A 300 -14.37 -15.25 32.00
C VAL A 300 -14.26 -16.31 30.89
N VAL A 301 -14.27 -15.89 29.62
CA VAL A 301 -14.13 -16.77 28.46
C VAL A 301 -12.85 -17.59 28.52
N ARG A 302 -11.73 -16.95 28.89
CA ARG A 302 -10.45 -17.65 29.09
C ARG A 302 -10.51 -18.75 30.14
N ARG A 303 -11.25 -18.55 31.24
CA ARG A 303 -11.41 -19.57 32.29
C ARG A 303 -12.26 -20.73 31.79
N THR A 304 -13.33 -20.45 31.05
CA THR A 304 -14.25 -21.47 30.52
C THR A 304 -13.59 -22.33 29.43
N LEU A 305 -12.92 -21.70 28.45
CA LEU A 305 -12.19 -22.41 27.38
C LEU A 305 -10.94 -23.15 27.89
N GLY A 306 -10.44 -22.79 29.08
CA GLY A 306 -9.40 -23.56 29.76
C GLY A 306 -9.90 -24.90 30.33
N HIS A 307 -11.22 -25.13 30.37
CA HIS A 307 -11.83 -26.33 30.96
C HIS A 307 -12.66 -27.13 29.95
N GLN A 308 -13.12 -26.53 28.86
CA GLN A 308 -13.84 -27.22 27.77
C GLN A 308 -13.25 -26.87 26.41
N ARG A 309 -13.00 -27.90 25.58
CA ARG A 309 -12.65 -27.74 24.16
C ARG A 309 -13.93 -27.63 23.36
N VAL A 310 -14.06 -26.55 22.60
CA VAL A 310 -15.19 -26.28 21.70
C VAL A 310 -14.67 -26.49 20.29
N ASP A 311 -15.12 -27.54 19.60
CA ASP A 311 -14.62 -27.91 18.26
C ASP A 311 -15.30 -27.11 17.12
N GLY A 312 -16.43 -26.44 17.40
CA GLY A 312 -17.07 -25.50 16.48
C GLY A 312 -18.42 -24.98 17.00
N LEU A 313 -18.65 -23.67 16.84
CA LEU A 313 -19.85 -22.98 17.34
C LEU A 313 -21.16 -23.58 16.77
N LEU A 314 -21.19 -23.86 15.48
CA LEU A 314 -22.38 -24.43 14.81
C LEU A 314 -22.69 -25.85 15.31
N THR A 315 -21.64 -26.65 15.53
CA THR A 315 -21.76 -28.02 16.03
C THR A 315 -22.31 -28.07 17.46
N GLU A 316 -21.87 -27.16 18.33
CA GLU A 316 -22.35 -27.07 19.71
C GLU A 316 -23.77 -26.48 19.80
N LEU A 317 -24.13 -25.56 18.91
CA LEU A 317 -25.48 -24.96 18.86
C LEU A 317 -26.48 -25.80 18.05
N ALA A 318 -26.06 -26.93 17.49
CA ALA A 318 -26.85 -27.76 16.57
C ALA A 318 -27.50 -26.95 15.44
N ALA A 319 -26.79 -25.96 14.91
CA ALA A 319 -27.22 -25.13 13.78
C ALA A 319 -26.62 -25.67 12.48
N ASP A 320 -27.40 -25.67 11.41
CA ASP A 320 -26.99 -26.22 10.10
C ASP A 320 -26.12 -25.25 9.30
N GLY A 321 -26.16 -23.95 9.60
CA GLY A 321 -25.33 -22.94 8.96
C GLY A 321 -25.54 -21.51 9.47
N LEU A 322 -24.94 -20.56 8.75
CA LEU A 322 -25.06 -19.13 9.00
C LEU A 322 -25.35 -18.40 7.68
N THR A 323 -26.38 -17.56 7.66
CA THR A 323 -26.63 -16.61 6.57
C THR A 323 -25.84 -15.35 6.87
N VAL A 324 -25.06 -14.87 5.90
CA VAL A 324 -24.37 -13.58 5.97
C VAL A 324 -25.26 -12.53 5.30
N GLU A 325 -25.70 -11.54 6.06
CA GLU A 325 -26.64 -10.51 5.59
C GLU A 325 -25.92 -9.21 5.24
N GLU A 326 -25.04 -8.74 6.12
CA GLU A 326 -24.26 -7.51 5.89
C GLU A 326 -22.92 -7.54 6.62
N GLU A 327 -21.95 -6.79 6.10
CA GLU A 327 -20.68 -6.54 6.79
C GLU A 327 -20.77 -5.19 7.51
N LEU A 328 -20.70 -5.20 8.85
CA LEU A 328 -20.87 -4.00 9.68
C LEU A 328 -19.62 -3.13 9.71
N VAL A 329 -18.46 -3.78 9.81
CA VAL A 329 -17.12 -3.17 9.72
C VAL A 329 -16.15 -4.21 9.13
N PRO A 330 -15.03 -3.81 8.49
CA PRO A 330 -14.14 -4.74 7.78
C PRO A 330 -13.70 -5.91 8.66
N LEU A 331 -14.16 -7.14 8.41
CA LEU A 331 -13.90 -8.29 9.28
C LEU A 331 -15.13 -8.84 10.06
N ALA A 332 -16.17 -8.01 10.21
CA ALA A 332 -17.32 -8.20 11.12
C ALA A 332 -18.60 -8.34 10.32
N VAL A 333 -19.18 -9.52 10.37
CA VAL A 333 -20.28 -9.93 9.52
C VAL A 333 -21.50 -10.20 10.38
N ALA A 334 -22.57 -9.48 10.09
CA ALA A 334 -23.89 -9.71 10.65
C ALA A 334 -24.68 -10.69 9.80
N GLY A 335 -25.55 -11.44 10.45
CA GLY A 335 -26.25 -12.56 9.85
C GLY A 335 -27.25 -13.20 10.78
N SER A 336 -27.71 -14.39 10.42
CA SER A 336 -28.65 -15.18 11.21
C SER A 336 -28.35 -16.67 11.09
N PHE A 337 -28.69 -17.44 12.12
CA PHE A 337 -28.53 -18.90 12.08
C PHE A 337 -29.50 -19.55 11.09
N VAL A 338 -29.02 -20.58 10.40
CA VAL A 338 -29.80 -21.39 9.45
C VAL A 338 -29.94 -22.79 10.00
N GLY A 339 -31.19 -23.25 10.11
CA GLY A 339 -31.52 -24.58 10.61
C GLY A 339 -31.20 -24.79 12.10
N GLY A 340 -31.75 -25.87 12.66
CA GLY A 340 -31.66 -26.15 14.08
C GLY A 340 -32.56 -25.27 14.97
N PRO A 341 -32.42 -25.37 16.31
CA PRO A 341 -33.33 -24.73 17.26
C PRO A 341 -33.22 -23.19 17.34
N TRP A 342 -32.24 -22.60 16.66
CA TRP A 342 -31.94 -21.16 16.71
C TRP A 342 -32.15 -20.47 15.35
N GLU A 343 -32.86 -21.10 14.42
CA GLU A 343 -33.10 -20.56 13.08
C GLU A 343 -33.67 -19.12 13.13
N GLY A 344 -33.05 -18.22 12.36
CA GLY A 344 -33.43 -16.81 12.29
C GLY A 344 -32.94 -15.94 13.46
N LEU A 345 -32.24 -16.51 14.45
CA LEU A 345 -31.65 -15.72 15.53
C LEU A 345 -30.51 -14.84 14.96
N PRO A 346 -30.57 -13.51 15.14
CA PRO A 346 -29.55 -12.61 14.61
C PRO A 346 -28.22 -12.79 15.35
N LEU A 347 -27.14 -12.77 14.58
CA LEU A 347 -25.78 -12.99 15.02
C LEU A 347 -24.86 -11.97 14.35
N VAL A 348 -23.87 -11.49 15.10
CA VAL A 348 -22.72 -10.79 14.52
C VAL A 348 -21.48 -11.60 14.85
N THR A 349 -20.68 -11.92 13.83
CA THR A 349 -19.44 -12.68 13.97
C THR A 349 -18.27 -11.84 13.46
N LYS A 350 -17.10 -12.02 14.06
CA LYS A 350 -15.84 -11.41 13.62
C LYS A 350 -14.80 -12.50 13.48
N GLY A 351 -14.04 -12.50 12.39
CA GLY A 351 -12.76 -13.18 12.36
C GLY A 351 -11.72 -12.40 13.17
N GLY A 352 -11.39 -12.84 14.38
CA GLY A 352 -10.34 -12.25 15.24
C GLY A 352 -10.82 -11.29 16.33
N LEU A 353 -9.87 -10.55 16.93
CA LEU A 353 -10.12 -9.60 18.01
C LEU A 353 -11.18 -8.55 17.63
N VAL A 354 -12.14 -8.39 18.53
CA VAL A 354 -13.13 -7.32 18.51
C VAL A 354 -12.39 -5.98 18.41
N GLY A 355 -12.80 -5.13 17.48
CA GLY A 355 -12.22 -3.81 17.27
C GLY A 355 -12.34 -2.88 18.48
N ASP A 356 -12.01 -1.61 18.25
CA ASP A 356 -12.21 -0.52 19.22
C ASP A 356 -13.65 -0.44 19.77
N ALA A 357 -13.84 0.39 20.80
CA ALA A 357 -15.15 0.56 21.45
C ALA A 357 -16.27 0.91 20.44
N ASP A 358 -15.93 1.64 19.38
CA ASP A 358 -16.87 2.01 18.31
C ASP A 358 -17.35 0.79 17.51
N THR A 359 -16.47 -0.17 17.24
CA THR A 359 -16.83 -1.44 16.61
C THR A 359 -17.84 -2.22 17.46
N MET A 360 -17.64 -2.28 18.78
CA MET A 360 -18.58 -2.95 19.69
C MET A 360 -19.93 -2.26 19.73
N ILE A 361 -19.93 -0.93 19.78
CA ILE A 361 -21.16 -0.13 19.75
C ILE A 361 -21.93 -0.40 18.47
N ALA A 362 -21.26 -0.47 17.32
CA ALA A 362 -21.89 -0.78 16.03
C ALA A 362 -22.52 -2.18 16.00
N CYS A 363 -21.79 -3.20 16.47
CA CYS A 363 -22.28 -4.58 16.55
C CYS A 363 -23.51 -4.70 17.47
N VAL A 364 -23.46 -4.11 18.67
CA VAL A 364 -24.57 -4.12 19.62
C VAL A 364 -25.77 -3.35 19.08
N ALA A 365 -25.55 -2.18 18.46
CA ALA A 365 -26.61 -1.40 17.87
C ALA A 365 -27.30 -2.13 16.71
N HIS A 366 -26.56 -2.89 15.90
CA HIS A 366 -27.13 -3.75 14.86
C HIS A 366 -27.98 -4.86 15.48
N LEU A 367 -27.43 -5.63 16.44
CA LEU A 367 -28.17 -6.71 17.11
C LEU A 367 -29.46 -6.18 17.77
N ARG A 368 -29.41 -4.98 18.35
CA ARG A 368 -30.60 -4.33 18.92
C ARG A 368 -31.65 -4.03 17.86
N ARG A 369 -31.26 -3.44 16.72
CA ARG A 369 -32.18 -3.16 15.60
C ARG A 369 -32.76 -4.44 15.01
N ALA A 370 -31.94 -5.49 14.85
CA ALA A 370 -32.39 -6.78 14.35
C ALA A 370 -33.40 -7.43 15.30
N ALA A 371 -33.14 -7.40 16.61
CA ALA A 371 -34.08 -7.88 17.63
C ALA A 371 -35.39 -7.05 17.67
N GLU A 372 -35.31 -5.73 17.54
CA GLU A 372 -36.49 -4.86 17.43
C GLU A 372 -37.30 -5.10 16.14
N ALA A 373 -36.63 -5.43 15.03
CA ALA A 373 -37.27 -5.75 13.76
C ALA A 373 -37.98 -7.11 13.79
N ALA A 374 -37.32 -8.14 14.33
CA ALA A 374 -37.90 -9.46 14.53
C ALA A 374 -39.17 -9.38 15.42
N ARG A 375 -39.13 -8.59 16.50
CA ARG A 375 -40.31 -8.33 17.35
C ARG A 375 -41.50 -7.74 16.59
N ARG A 376 -41.25 -6.81 15.64
CA ARG A 376 -42.32 -6.21 14.82
C ARG A 376 -42.93 -7.20 13.82
N GLN A 377 -42.14 -8.13 13.29
CA GLN A 377 -42.63 -9.16 12.37
C GLN A 377 -43.49 -10.22 13.08
N VAL A 378 -43.12 -10.64 14.29
CA VAL A 378 -43.90 -11.63 15.08
C VAL A 378 -45.28 -11.07 15.47
N SER A 379 -45.38 -9.77 15.74
CA SER A 379 -46.67 -9.11 16.04
C SER A 379 -47.64 -9.08 14.84
N ALA A 380 -47.11 -9.10 13.60
CA ALA A 380 -47.93 -9.16 12.38
C ALA A 380 -48.42 -10.59 12.06
N ALA A 381 -47.61 -11.62 12.37
CA ALA A 381 -47.98 -13.02 12.15
C ALA A 381 -49.10 -13.51 13.08
N ASN A 382 -49.19 -12.98 14.30
CA ASN A 382 -50.27 -13.30 15.24
C ASN A 382 -51.58 -12.54 14.99
N ALA A 383 -51.60 -11.59 14.05
CA ALA A 383 -52.82 -10.85 13.69
C ALA A 383 -53.65 -11.55 12.59
N THR A 384 -53.13 -12.61 11.95
CA THR A 384 -53.78 -13.27 10.80
C THR A 384 -54.45 -14.61 11.13
N THR A 385 -54.34 -15.13 12.35
CA THR A 385 -54.92 -16.42 12.76
C THR A 385 -56.18 -16.32 13.63
N SER A 386 -56.64 -15.11 14.00
CA SER A 386 -57.82 -14.95 14.87
C SER A 386 -59.15 -14.68 14.15
N HIS A 387 -59.20 -14.71 12.81
CA HIS A 387 -60.42 -14.40 12.05
C HIS A 387 -61.08 -15.58 11.33
N GLN A 388 -60.67 -16.83 11.60
CA GLN A 388 -61.20 -18.01 10.90
C GLN A 388 -61.80 -19.10 11.81
N GLU A 389 -62.10 -18.80 13.08
CA GLU A 389 -62.78 -19.74 14.00
C GLU A 389 -64.17 -19.27 14.50
N ASP A 390 -64.74 -18.18 14.00
CA ASP A 390 -66.04 -17.66 14.49
C ASP A 390 -67.20 -17.73 13.46
N GLN A 391 -67.17 -18.74 12.59
CA GLN A 391 -68.35 -19.16 11.81
C GLN A 391 -68.45 -20.69 11.78
N ALA A 392 -69.03 -21.26 12.84
CA ALA A 392 -69.61 -22.59 12.87
C ALA A 392 -70.93 -22.54 13.65
#